data_AF-A0A5C7PRM0-F1
#
_entry.id   AF-A0A5C7PRM0-F1
#
_cell.length_a   1.000
_cell.length_b   1.000
_cell.length_c   1.000
_cell.angle_alpha   90.00
_cell.angle_beta   90.00
_cell.angle_gamma   90.00
#
_symmetry.space_group_name_H-M   'P 1'
#
loop_
_entity.id
_entity.type
_entity.pdbx_description
1 polymer ?
#
loop_
_entity_poly.entity_id
_entity_poly.type
_entity_poly.pdbx_seq_one_letter_code
_entity_poly.pdbx_strand_id
1 'polypeptide(L)'
;MQVQASPEPPLEAHSGWSGYPLKAARLFWRWGTETVVGLLMAVMVATIILQVFCRFVLGNPLSWSEELARYAFVWITFLGAAVAYRHGAHIVVETVAVLLPKPLQAVLAWVVDALMVVALVVLLVQGMNIVEVNSNVEATMLEIPMSWVYGSVPVSAAIMLAYQVERTLRRIKGTLPAAAAPGAEGGAA
;
A
#
# COMPACT_ATOMS: atom_id res chain seq x y z
N MET A 1 51.94 41.02 10.16
CA MET A 1 51.56 39.60 10.37
C MET A 1 50.59 39.22 9.28
N GLN A 2 51.01 38.39 8.33
CA GLN A 2 50.19 38.03 7.17
C GLN A 2 49.16 36.97 7.57
N VAL A 3 47.89 37.24 7.29
CA VAL A 3 46.78 36.31 7.45
C VAL A 3 46.94 35.24 6.37
N GLN A 4 47.37 34.07 6.79
CA GLN A 4 47.54 32.88 5.95
C GLN A 4 46.14 32.33 5.63
N ALA A 5 45.69 32.53 4.39
CA ALA A 5 44.45 31.92 3.90
C ALA A 5 44.62 30.40 3.86
N SER A 6 43.75 29.68 4.55
CA SER A 6 43.64 28.22 4.45
C SER A 6 43.28 27.82 3.02
N PRO A 7 43.84 26.73 2.46
CA PRO A 7 43.42 26.25 1.15
C PRO A 7 41.98 25.71 1.26
N GLU A 8 41.07 26.22 0.43
CA GLU A 8 39.76 25.57 0.31
C GLU A 8 39.94 24.15 -0.25
N PRO A 9 39.22 23.15 0.29
CA PRO A 9 39.29 21.80 -0.25
C PRO A 9 38.76 21.77 -1.70
N PRO A 10 39.31 20.91 -2.58
CA PRO A 10 38.87 20.82 -3.97
C PRO A 10 37.38 20.55 -4.06
N LEU A 11 36.67 21.30 -4.91
CA LEU A 11 35.26 21.11 -5.27
C LEU A 11 35.04 19.82 -6.10
N GLU A 12 35.73 18.73 -5.78
CA GLU A 12 35.61 17.48 -6.50
C GLU A 12 34.75 16.48 -5.74
N ALA A 13 33.65 16.14 -6.41
CA ALA A 13 32.96 14.87 -6.32
C ALA A 13 32.13 14.62 -5.06
N HIS A 14 31.03 15.36 -4.93
CA HIS A 14 29.76 14.76 -4.53
C HIS A 14 29.28 13.78 -5.63
N SER A 15 30.05 12.72 -5.86
CA SER A 15 29.72 11.57 -6.71
C SER A 15 28.65 10.67 -6.07
N GLY A 16 28.02 11.12 -4.98
CA GLY A 16 26.86 10.49 -4.38
C GLY A 16 25.63 10.42 -5.29
N TRP A 17 25.65 11.09 -6.46
CA TRP A 17 24.50 11.20 -7.37
C TRP A 17 24.07 9.90 -8.06
N SER A 18 24.89 8.83 -8.02
CA SER A 18 24.58 7.59 -8.74
C SER A 18 23.46 6.73 -8.12
N GLY A 19 23.01 7.05 -6.90
CA GLY A 19 22.02 6.25 -6.16
C GLY A 19 20.64 6.89 -5.90
N TYR A 20 20.49 8.20 -6.11
CA TYR A 20 19.26 8.93 -5.73
C TYR A 20 18.03 8.70 -6.61
N PRO A 21 18.09 8.55 -7.95
CA PRO A 21 16.86 8.45 -8.74
C PRO A 21 16.08 7.15 -8.44
N LEU A 22 16.78 6.06 -8.13
CA LEU A 22 16.16 4.76 -7.83
C LEU A 22 15.60 4.65 -6.41
N LYS A 23 16.11 5.43 -5.45
CA LYS A 23 15.56 5.51 -4.09
C LYS A 23 14.38 6.48 -4.04
N ALA A 24 14.48 7.63 -4.72
CA ALA A 24 13.41 8.60 -4.85
C ALA A 24 12.19 8.00 -5.57
N ALA A 25 12.39 7.27 -6.68
CA ALA A 25 11.30 6.58 -7.37
C ALA A 25 10.61 5.51 -6.49
N ARG A 26 11.38 4.78 -5.67
CA ARG A 26 10.82 3.80 -4.72
C ARG A 26 10.06 4.44 -3.57
N LEU A 27 10.54 5.58 -3.06
CA LEU A 27 9.81 6.36 -2.06
C LEU A 27 8.54 6.95 -2.67
N PHE A 28 8.61 7.52 -3.86
CA PHE A 28 7.42 8.03 -4.55
C PHE A 28 6.35 6.95 -4.76
N TRP A 29 6.74 5.76 -5.25
CA TRP A 29 5.83 4.61 -5.39
C TRP A 29 5.21 4.18 -4.06
N ARG A 30 5.97 4.27 -2.96
CA ARG A 30 5.50 3.93 -1.62
C ARG A 30 4.47 4.93 -1.11
N TRP A 31 4.75 6.21 -1.23
CA TRP A 31 3.91 7.27 -0.66
C TRP A 31 2.65 7.52 -1.50
N GLY A 32 2.66 7.13 -2.79
CA GLY A 32 1.53 7.29 -3.68
C GLY A 32 0.26 6.58 -3.17
N THR A 33 0.35 5.32 -2.76
CA THR A 33 -0.83 4.55 -2.32
C THR A 33 -1.42 5.09 -1.02
N GLU A 34 -0.58 5.51 -0.08
CA GLU A 34 -0.99 6.14 1.19
C GLU A 34 -1.68 7.49 0.95
N THR A 35 -1.15 8.28 0.02
CA THR A 35 -1.73 9.57 -0.35
C THR A 35 -3.12 9.39 -1.00
N VAL A 36 -3.26 8.40 -1.88
CA VAL A 36 -4.55 8.06 -2.51
C VAL A 36 -5.58 7.62 -1.47
N VAL A 37 -5.19 6.74 -0.53
CA VAL A 37 -6.07 6.30 0.57
C VAL A 37 -6.47 7.49 1.45
N GLY A 38 -5.52 8.37 1.81
CA GLY A 38 -5.80 9.57 2.60
C GLY A 38 -6.76 10.53 1.89
N LEU A 39 -6.60 10.72 0.58
CA LEU A 39 -7.50 11.55 -0.22
C LEU A 39 -8.91 10.96 -0.27
N LEU A 40 -9.05 9.66 -0.54
CA LEU A 40 -10.34 8.98 -0.55
C LEU A 40 -11.02 9.04 0.82
N MET A 41 -10.26 8.92 1.91
CA MET A 41 -10.76 9.08 3.28
C MET A 41 -11.29 10.48 3.51
N ALA A 42 -10.58 11.52 3.07
CA ALA A 42 -11.02 12.90 3.17
C ALA A 42 -12.32 13.14 2.36
N VAL A 43 -12.41 12.59 1.15
CA VAL A 43 -13.63 12.63 0.32
C VAL A 43 -14.79 11.98 1.06
N MET A 44 -14.62 10.75 1.55
CA MET A 44 -15.67 10.02 2.27
C MET A 44 -16.17 10.81 3.49
N VAL A 45 -15.26 11.36 4.30
CA VAL A 45 -15.61 12.18 5.47
C VAL A 45 -16.37 13.44 5.04
N ALA A 46 -15.90 14.16 4.02
CA ALA A 46 -16.58 15.35 3.51
C ALA A 46 -17.99 15.02 2.99
N THR A 47 -18.15 13.90 2.28
CA THR A 47 -19.44 13.43 1.78
C THR A 47 -20.41 13.09 2.90
N ILE A 48 -19.94 12.44 3.97
CA ILE A 48 -20.79 12.13 5.15
C ILE A 48 -21.19 13.41 5.87
N ILE A 49 -20.28 14.36 6.06
CA ILE A 49 -20.58 15.66 6.67
C ILE A 49 -21.65 16.40 5.84
N LEU A 50 -21.48 16.43 4.52
CA LEU A 50 -22.45 17.02 3.60
C LEU A 50 -23.82 16.34 3.71
N GLN A 51 -23.85 15.01 3.76
CA GLN A 51 -25.09 14.24 3.89
C GLN A 51 -25.83 14.58 5.19
N VAL A 52 -25.10 14.64 6.32
CA VAL A 52 -25.66 15.01 7.63
C VAL A 52 -26.18 16.46 7.58
N PHE A 53 -25.40 17.39 7.05
CA PHE A 53 -25.81 18.79 6.92
C PHE A 53 -27.08 18.95 6.08
N CYS A 54 -27.12 18.37 4.88
CA CYS A 54 -28.28 18.47 4.00
C CYS A 54 -29.52 17.80 4.61
N ARG A 55 -29.36 16.68 5.30
CA ARG A 55 -30.47 15.97 5.94
C ARG A 55 -31.05 16.75 7.11
N PHE A 56 -30.22 17.30 7.99
CA PHE A 56 -30.70 17.91 9.25
C PHE A 56 -30.89 19.42 9.17
N VAL A 57 -30.15 20.13 8.32
CA VAL A 57 -30.22 21.59 8.18
C VAL A 57 -31.13 21.98 7.02
N LEU A 58 -30.95 21.37 5.85
CA LEU A 58 -31.72 21.70 4.65
C LEU A 58 -33.01 20.88 4.51
N GLY A 59 -33.17 19.82 5.33
CA GLY A 59 -34.33 18.92 5.26
C GLY A 59 -34.42 18.10 3.96
N ASN A 60 -33.36 18.08 3.14
CA ASN A 60 -33.33 17.39 1.84
C ASN A 60 -32.15 16.40 1.80
N PRO A 61 -32.38 15.09 1.96
CA PRO A 61 -31.31 14.10 1.93
C PRO A 61 -30.79 13.88 0.49
N LEU A 62 -29.48 14.00 0.31
CA LEU A 62 -28.81 13.72 -0.97
C LEU A 62 -28.60 12.21 -1.12
N SER A 63 -29.34 11.54 -2.01
CA SER A 63 -29.22 10.09 -2.19
C SER A 63 -27.88 9.65 -2.80
N TRP A 64 -27.29 10.47 -3.69
CA TRP A 64 -26.00 10.16 -4.33
C TRP A 64 -24.83 10.20 -3.35
N SER A 65 -24.91 10.97 -2.26
CA SER A 65 -23.81 11.08 -1.30
C SER A 65 -23.59 9.76 -0.56
N GLU A 66 -24.66 8.99 -0.33
CA GLU A 66 -24.57 7.66 0.29
C GLU A 66 -23.82 6.67 -0.61
N GLU A 67 -24.13 6.65 -1.90
CA GLU A 67 -23.44 5.81 -2.89
C GLU A 67 -21.96 6.20 -3.00
N LEU A 68 -21.65 7.49 -3.10
CA LEU A 68 -20.28 7.97 -3.19
C LEU A 68 -19.45 7.58 -1.95
N ALA A 69 -19.99 7.77 -0.75
CA ALA A 69 -19.31 7.38 0.48
C ALA A 69 -19.06 5.86 0.53
N ARG A 70 -20.03 5.06 0.09
CA ARG A 70 -19.89 3.59 -0.01
C ARG A 70 -18.80 3.19 -0.99
N TYR A 71 -18.74 3.82 -2.16
CA TYR A 71 -17.72 3.52 -3.17
C TYR A 71 -16.32 3.95 -2.72
N ALA A 72 -16.19 5.12 -2.09
CA ALA A 72 -14.93 5.56 -1.48
C ALA A 72 -14.48 4.57 -0.40
N PHE A 73 -15.39 4.09 0.46
CA PHE A 73 -15.10 3.10 1.49
C PHE A 73 -14.57 1.78 0.92
N VAL A 74 -15.16 1.28 -0.17
CA VAL A 74 -14.68 0.06 -0.86
C VAL A 74 -13.24 0.24 -1.32
N TRP A 75 -12.94 1.35 -2.00
CA TRP A 75 -11.59 1.67 -2.44
C TRP A 75 -10.60 1.82 -1.27
N ILE A 76 -10.99 2.51 -0.21
CA ILE A 76 -10.17 2.65 1.02
C ILE A 76 -9.88 1.29 1.64
N THR A 77 -10.87 0.39 1.69
CA THR A 77 -10.71 -0.94 2.29
C THR A 77 -9.65 -1.75 1.55
N PHE A 78 -9.74 -1.79 0.22
CA PHE A 78 -8.81 -2.58 -0.61
C PHE A 78 -7.42 -1.94 -0.72
N LEU A 79 -7.33 -0.63 -0.98
CA LEU A 79 -6.04 0.06 -1.02
C LEU A 79 -5.40 0.15 0.37
N GLY A 80 -6.20 0.34 1.41
CA GLY A 80 -5.76 0.32 2.81
C GLY A 80 -5.23 -1.05 3.20
N ALA A 81 -5.85 -2.15 2.74
CA ALA A 81 -5.29 -3.48 2.88
C ALA A 81 -3.93 -3.60 2.17
N ALA A 82 -3.75 -3.00 0.99
CA ALA A 82 -2.45 -3.02 0.29
C ALA A 82 -1.37 -2.23 1.04
N VAL A 83 -1.75 -1.11 1.65
CA VAL A 83 -0.88 -0.34 2.56
C VAL A 83 -0.55 -1.17 3.81
N ALA A 84 -1.53 -1.82 4.43
CA ALA A 84 -1.31 -2.68 5.59
C ALA A 84 -0.41 -3.88 5.26
N TYR A 85 -0.61 -4.50 4.09
CA TYR A 85 0.21 -5.60 3.57
C TYR A 85 1.69 -5.23 3.53
N ARG A 86 1.99 -4.00 3.11
CA ARG A 86 3.35 -3.44 3.08
C ARG A 86 3.97 -3.34 4.48
N HIS A 87 3.18 -2.99 5.50
CA HIS A 87 3.66 -2.75 6.87
C HIS A 87 3.65 -3.98 7.77
N GLY A 88 2.79 -4.97 7.49
CA GLY A 88 2.52 -6.09 8.38
C GLY A 88 2.59 -7.44 7.69
N ALA A 89 3.68 -7.71 6.97
CA ALA A 89 3.88 -8.91 6.17
C ALA A 89 3.99 -10.18 7.05
N HIS A 90 2.85 -10.77 7.40
CA HIS A 90 2.69 -12.03 8.15
C HIS A 90 3.27 -12.04 9.56
N ILE A 91 2.93 -11.01 10.36
CA ILE A 91 3.26 -10.91 11.79
C ILE A 91 2.91 -12.21 12.55
N VAL A 92 1.78 -12.84 12.18
CA VAL A 92 1.33 -14.11 12.79
C VAL A 92 2.30 -15.26 12.49
N VAL A 93 2.82 -15.35 11.28
CA VAL A 93 3.74 -16.45 10.92
C VAL A 93 5.15 -16.20 11.45
N GLU A 94 5.57 -14.93 11.53
CA GLU A 94 6.85 -14.57 12.17
C GLU A 94 6.87 -14.96 13.65
N THR A 95 5.76 -14.75 14.38
CA THR A 95 5.66 -15.13 15.80
C THR A 95 5.83 -16.64 16.00
N VAL A 96 5.22 -17.45 15.13
CA VAL A 96 5.38 -18.92 15.17
C VAL A 96 6.79 -19.35 14.73
N ALA A 97 7.38 -18.65 13.76
CA ALA A 97 8.72 -18.95 13.26
C ALA A 97 9.81 -18.78 14.34
N VAL A 98 9.64 -17.87 15.30
CA VAL A 98 10.61 -17.66 16.39
C VAL A 98 10.84 -18.93 17.24
N LEU A 99 9.85 -19.84 17.31
CA LEU A 99 9.97 -21.11 18.03
C LEU A 99 10.73 -22.20 17.26
N LEU A 100 11.00 -22.00 15.97
CA LEU A 100 11.64 -22.98 15.10
C LEU A 100 13.16 -22.77 14.99
N PRO A 101 13.94 -23.83 14.72
CA PRO A 101 15.36 -23.70 14.41
C PRO A 101 15.58 -22.93 13.08
N LYS A 102 16.67 -22.16 13.01
CA LYS A 102 17.03 -21.26 11.89
C LYS A 102 16.83 -21.82 10.46
N PRO A 103 17.21 -23.06 10.12
CA PRO A 103 16.98 -23.58 8.76
C PRO A 103 15.49 -23.77 8.45
N LEU A 104 14.68 -24.15 9.45
CA LEU A 104 13.26 -24.38 9.28
C LEU A 104 12.47 -23.07 9.17
N GLN A 105 12.95 -22.00 9.83
CA GLN A 105 12.43 -20.63 9.66
C GLN A 105 12.55 -20.16 8.21
N ALA A 106 13.71 -20.39 7.58
CA ALA A 106 13.95 -19.99 6.20
C ALA A 106 13.03 -20.73 5.22
N VAL A 107 12.85 -22.04 5.40
CA VAL A 107 11.93 -22.85 4.57
C VAL A 107 10.48 -22.37 4.76
N LEU A 108 10.05 -22.18 6.01
CA LEU A 108 8.70 -21.69 6.31
C LEU A 108 8.45 -20.33 5.66
N ALA A 109 9.42 -19.43 5.72
CA ALA A 109 9.30 -18.10 5.12
C ALA A 109 9.12 -18.16 3.59
N TRP A 110 9.81 -19.09 2.91
CA TRP A 110 9.61 -19.35 1.48
C TRP A 110 8.24 -19.94 1.16
N VAL A 111 7.76 -20.88 1.98
CA VAL A 111 6.43 -21.49 1.82
C VAL A 111 5.33 -20.44 1.98
N VAL A 112 5.45 -19.57 2.99
CA VAL A 112 4.49 -18.47 3.23
C VAL A 112 4.50 -17.52 2.04
N ASP A 113 5.67 -17.08 1.58
CA ASP A 113 5.73 -16.17 0.44
C ASP A 113 5.14 -16.79 -0.83
N ALA A 114 5.35 -18.07 -1.06
CA ALA A 114 4.75 -18.79 -2.19
C ALA A 114 3.22 -18.87 -2.06
N LEU A 115 2.70 -19.24 -0.89
CA LEU A 115 1.26 -19.31 -0.61
C LEU A 115 0.60 -17.94 -0.82
N MET A 116 1.29 -16.88 -0.42
CA MET A 116 0.80 -15.51 -0.55
C MET A 116 0.78 -15.03 -2.00
N VAL A 117 1.80 -15.36 -2.79
CA VAL A 117 1.76 -15.13 -4.24
C VAL A 117 0.56 -15.84 -4.87
N VAL A 118 0.32 -17.11 -4.51
CA VAL A 118 -0.85 -17.86 -5.02
C VAL A 118 -2.16 -17.17 -4.61
N ALA A 119 -2.33 -16.84 -3.34
CA ALA A 119 -3.53 -16.17 -2.84
C ALA A 119 -3.79 -14.84 -3.55
N LEU A 120 -2.74 -14.03 -3.76
CA LEU A 120 -2.85 -12.75 -4.45
C LEU A 120 -3.13 -12.89 -5.95
N VAL A 121 -2.58 -13.92 -6.61
CA VAL A 121 -2.91 -14.22 -8.02
C VAL A 121 -4.37 -14.65 -8.15
N VAL A 122 -4.85 -15.52 -7.25
CA VAL A 122 -6.27 -15.90 -7.22
C VAL A 122 -7.14 -14.66 -6.99
N LEU A 123 -6.78 -13.79 -6.05
CA LEU A 123 -7.50 -12.55 -5.79
C LEU A 123 -7.52 -11.62 -7.01
N LEU A 124 -6.41 -11.53 -7.76
CA LEU A 124 -6.33 -10.74 -8.98
C LEU A 124 -7.23 -11.32 -10.08
N VAL A 125 -7.14 -12.63 -10.36
CA VAL A 125 -7.94 -13.27 -11.41
C VAL A 125 -9.43 -13.22 -11.09
N GLN A 126 -9.81 -13.56 -9.86
CA GLN A 126 -11.21 -13.48 -9.43
C GLN A 126 -11.71 -12.04 -9.36
N GLY A 127 -10.85 -11.09 -9.00
CA GLY A 127 -11.13 -9.66 -9.08
C GLY A 127 -11.36 -9.18 -10.52
N MET A 128 -10.62 -9.67 -11.51
CA MET A 128 -10.88 -9.35 -12.91
C MET A 128 -12.21 -9.96 -13.39
N ASN A 129 -12.49 -11.21 -13.01
CA ASN A 129 -13.77 -11.87 -13.33
C ASN A 129 -14.97 -11.11 -12.74
N ILE A 130 -14.86 -10.58 -11.52
CA ILE A 130 -15.97 -9.85 -10.89
C ILE A 130 -16.22 -8.51 -11.60
N VAL A 131 -15.18 -7.85 -12.09
CA VAL A 131 -15.30 -6.62 -12.89
C VAL A 131 -15.99 -6.91 -14.22
N GLU A 132 -15.61 -8.00 -14.89
CA GLU A 132 -16.19 -8.38 -16.18
C GLU A 132 -17.67 -8.75 -16.06
N VAL A 133 -18.03 -9.57 -15.06
CA VAL A 133 -19.43 -9.99 -14.81
C VAL A 133 -20.33 -8.79 -14.48
N ASN A 134 -19.80 -7.78 -13.80
CA ASN A 134 -20.56 -6.58 -13.42
C ASN A 134 -20.37 -5.41 -14.38
N SER A 135 -19.80 -5.64 -15.57
CA SER A 135 -19.46 -4.57 -16.51
C SER A 135 -20.67 -3.85 -17.09
N ASN A 136 -21.81 -4.53 -17.17
CA ASN A 136 -23.08 -3.99 -17.69
C ASN A 136 -24.03 -3.53 -16.58
N VAL A 137 -23.55 -3.43 -15.34
CA VAL A 137 -24.35 -2.96 -14.19
C VAL A 137 -23.93 -1.54 -13.84
N GLU A 138 -24.87 -0.61 -13.91
CA GLU A 138 -24.66 0.80 -13.57
C GLU A 138 -25.17 1.12 -12.16
N ALA A 139 -24.51 2.08 -11.50
CA ALA A 139 -24.94 2.62 -10.21
C ALA A 139 -26.28 3.35 -10.35
N THR A 140 -27.16 3.17 -9.36
CA THR A 140 -28.56 3.59 -9.44
C THR A 140 -28.75 5.11 -9.43
N MET A 141 -27.91 5.86 -8.72
CA MET A 141 -28.03 7.33 -8.63
C MET A 141 -26.88 8.09 -9.29
N LEU A 142 -25.66 7.54 -9.27
CA LEU A 142 -24.49 8.18 -9.89
C LEU A 142 -24.26 7.80 -11.36
N GLU A 143 -24.97 6.80 -11.90
CA GLU A 143 -24.80 6.28 -13.27
C GLU A 143 -23.34 5.88 -13.60
N ILE A 144 -22.51 5.65 -12.58
CA ILE A 144 -21.14 5.18 -12.73
C ILE A 144 -21.16 3.66 -12.95
N PRO A 145 -20.39 3.11 -13.90
CA PRO A 145 -20.30 1.67 -14.09
C PRO A 145 -19.74 1.01 -12.82
N MET A 146 -20.41 -0.04 -12.33
CA MET A 146 -19.99 -0.79 -11.14
C MET A 146 -18.60 -1.43 -11.31
N SER A 147 -18.14 -1.61 -12.55
CA SER A 147 -16.76 -1.93 -12.91
C SER A 147 -15.73 -1.08 -12.16
N TRP A 148 -16.00 0.21 -11.93
CA TRP A 148 -15.08 1.10 -11.23
C TRP A 148 -14.95 0.73 -9.75
N VAL A 149 -16.05 0.38 -9.11
CA VAL A 149 -16.08 -0.02 -7.70
C VAL A 149 -15.40 -1.37 -7.52
N TYR A 150 -15.75 -2.33 -8.37
CA TYR A 150 -15.16 -3.67 -8.35
C TYR A 150 -13.69 -3.68 -8.79
N GLY A 151 -13.26 -2.71 -9.60
CA GLY A 151 -11.87 -2.52 -10.03
C GLY A 151 -10.90 -2.29 -8.87
N SER A 152 -11.39 -1.87 -7.70
CA SER A 152 -10.59 -1.77 -6.48
C SER A 152 -9.92 -3.09 -6.08
N VAL A 153 -10.56 -4.23 -6.37
CA VAL A 153 -10.06 -5.58 -6.04
C VAL A 153 -8.81 -5.92 -6.88
N PRO A 154 -8.86 -5.97 -8.22
CA PRO A 154 -7.68 -6.28 -9.02
C PRO A 154 -6.58 -5.22 -8.86
N VAL A 155 -6.93 -3.94 -8.71
CA VAL A 155 -5.93 -2.87 -8.50
C VAL A 155 -5.16 -3.08 -7.20
N SER A 156 -5.85 -3.32 -6.08
CA SER A 156 -5.18 -3.59 -4.80
C SER A 156 -4.35 -4.88 -4.82
N ALA A 157 -4.88 -5.94 -5.43
CA ALA A 157 -4.17 -7.22 -5.59
C ALA A 157 -2.88 -7.06 -6.42
N ALA A 158 -2.92 -6.27 -7.49
CA ALA A 158 -1.75 -5.95 -8.31
C ALA A 158 -0.69 -5.17 -7.51
N ILE A 159 -1.11 -4.19 -6.70
CA ILE A 159 -0.20 -3.42 -5.82
C ILE A 159 0.44 -4.34 -4.77
N MET A 160 -0.35 -5.21 -4.12
CA MET A 160 0.15 -6.19 -3.16
C MET A 160 1.14 -7.18 -3.80
N LEU A 161 0.86 -7.65 -5.02
CA LEU A 161 1.78 -8.50 -5.79
C LEU A 161 3.10 -7.79 -6.06
N ALA A 162 3.07 -6.52 -6.45
CA ALA A 162 4.28 -5.74 -6.66
C ALA A 162 5.13 -5.65 -5.38
N TYR A 163 4.50 -5.43 -4.22
CA TYR A 163 5.19 -5.44 -2.92
C TYR A 163 5.73 -6.83 -2.57
N GLN A 164 4.99 -7.90 -2.86
CA GLN A 164 5.41 -9.27 -2.61
C GLN A 164 6.64 -9.64 -3.45
N VAL A 165 6.65 -9.27 -4.74
CA VAL A 165 7.81 -9.46 -5.63
C VAL A 165 9.02 -8.69 -5.11
N GLU A 166 8.84 -7.43 -4.69
CA GLU A 166 9.94 -6.63 -4.13
C GLU A 166 10.53 -7.29 -2.87
N ARG A 167 9.66 -7.83 -1.99
CA ARG A 167 10.08 -8.56 -0.78
C ARG A 167 10.89 -9.81 -1.12
N THR A 168 10.39 -10.64 -2.05
CA THR A 168 11.07 -11.87 -2.49
C THR A 168 12.43 -11.55 -3.11
N LEU A 169 12.51 -10.53 -3.97
CA LEU A 169 13.79 -10.11 -4.58
C LEU A 169 14.81 -9.62 -3.55
N ARG A 170 14.37 -8.89 -2.51
CA ARG A 170 15.24 -8.46 -1.41
C ARG A 170 15.75 -9.63 -0.57
N ARG A 171 14.91 -10.66 -0.40
CA ARG A 171 15.31 -11.91 0.29
C ARG A 171 16.34 -12.69 -0.52
N ILE A 172 16.17 -12.83 -1.84
CA ILE A 172 17.13 -13.50 -2.73
C ILE A 172 18.49 -12.78 -2.73
N LYS A 173 18.48 -11.44 -2.75
CA LYS A 173 19.70 -10.61 -2.71
C LYS A 173 20.40 -10.60 -1.35
N GLY A 174 19.95 -11.39 -0.37
CA GLY A 174 20.56 -11.48 0.96
C GLY A 174 20.45 -10.19 1.77
N THR A 175 19.63 -9.22 1.33
CA THR A 175 19.54 -7.88 1.95
C THR A 175 18.55 -7.84 3.11
N LEU A 176 17.86 -8.94 3.39
CA LEU A 176 16.99 -9.12 4.55
C LEU A 176 17.60 -10.17 5.48
N PRO A 177 17.89 -9.85 6.75
CA PRO A 177 18.17 -10.86 7.76
C PRO A 177 16.97 -11.82 7.85
N ALA A 178 17.21 -13.12 7.85
CA ALA A 178 16.18 -14.17 7.87
C ALA A 178 15.21 -14.12 9.08
N ALA A 179 15.40 -13.18 10.02
CA ALA A 179 14.54 -12.96 11.17
C ALA A 179 14.81 -11.56 11.78
N ALA A 180 14.69 -10.47 11.00
CA ALA A 180 14.70 -9.14 11.60
C ALA A 180 13.41 -8.95 12.41
N ALA A 181 13.49 -9.26 13.71
CA ALA A 181 12.41 -9.14 14.67
C ALA A 181 11.78 -7.74 14.64
N PRO A 182 10.44 -7.63 14.51
CA PRO A 182 9.76 -6.35 14.66
C PRO A 182 9.76 -5.97 16.16
N GLY A 183 10.63 -5.02 16.53
CA GLY A 183 10.74 -4.51 17.89
C GLY A 183 11.88 -3.53 18.20
N ALA A 184 12.84 -3.32 17.28
CA ALA A 184 14.02 -2.48 17.55
C ALA A 184 13.92 -1.01 17.08
N GLU A 185 12.78 -0.54 16.57
CA GLU A 185 12.59 0.84 16.10
C GLU A 185 11.62 1.68 16.95
N GLY A 186 11.31 1.25 18.19
CA GLY A 186 10.37 1.95 19.10
C GLY A 186 11.00 2.69 20.29
N GLY A 187 12.32 2.91 20.30
CA GLY A 187 13.04 3.41 21.48
C GLY A 187 14.13 4.44 21.17
N ALA A 188 13.84 5.43 20.34
CA ALA A 188 14.63 6.65 20.22
C ALA A 188 13.89 7.72 19.41
N ALA A 189 12.85 8.32 20.00
CA ALA A 189 12.39 9.68 19.71
C ALA A 189 11.37 10.09 20.78
#